data_AF-A0A0G0R6Z6-F1
#
_entry.id   AF-A0A0G0R6Z6-F1
#
_cell.length_a   1.000
_cell.length_b   1.000
_cell.length_c   1.000
_cell.angle_alpha   90.00
_cell.angle_beta   90.00
_cell.angle_gamma   90.00
#
_symmetry.space_group_name_H-M   'P 1'
#
loop_
_entity.id
_entity.type
_entity.pdbx_description
1 polymer ?
#
loop_
_entity_poly.entity_id
_entity_poly.type
_entity_poly.pdbx_seq_one_letter_code
_entity_poly.pdbx_strand_id
1 'polypeptide(L)'
;WLFREFVSMLKADRIRILRKRWLVDPDASSRVALRGLMDPELRQPKGWAYIFINPAKQVHKRRDDEVGTLIHELAHVLLPKTSERKILRIEDILTKTFTREQRAILKQFIPRHEVKRYPRSPASTALTR
;
A
#
# COMPACT_ATOMS: atom_id res chain seq x y z
N TRP A 1 -11.81 -7.63 -14.70
CA TRP A 1 -12.52 -6.52 -14.04
C TRP A 1 -11.64 -5.84 -13.00
N LEU A 2 -11.19 -6.53 -11.93
CA LEU A 2 -10.38 -5.96 -10.83
C LEU A 2 -9.17 -5.12 -11.26
N PHE A 3 -8.41 -5.55 -12.27
CA PHE A 3 -7.27 -4.75 -12.78
C PHE A 3 -7.68 -3.34 -13.22
N ARG A 4 -8.83 -3.20 -13.91
CA ARG A 4 -9.31 -1.89 -14.38
C ARG A 4 -9.73 -1.01 -13.20
N GLU A 5 -10.37 -1.59 -12.20
CA GLU A 5 -10.74 -0.88 -10.96
C GLU A 5 -9.49 -0.37 -10.22
N PHE A 6 -8.46 -1.20 -10.09
CA PHE A 6 -7.19 -0.79 -9.49
C PHE A 6 -6.56 0.39 -10.24
N VAL A 7 -6.46 0.30 -11.57
CA VAL A 7 -5.91 1.40 -12.37
C VAL A 7 -6.77 2.67 -12.27
N SER A 8 -8.10 2.53 -12.24
CA SER A 8 -9.03 3.65 -12.07
C SER A 8 -8.81 4.36 -10.74
N MET A 9 -8.75 3.62 -9.63
CA MET A 9 -8.49 4.18 -8.30
C MET A 9 -7.13 4.89 -8.22
N LEU A 10 -6.10 4.28 -8.80
CA LEU A 10 -4.75 4.84 -8.83
C LEU A 10 -4.67 6.14 -9.66
N LYS A 11 -5.43 6.23 -10.75
CA LYS A 11 -5.49 7.43 -11.61
C LYS A 11 -6.39 8.52 -11.06
N ALA A 12 -7.36 8.20 -10.21
CA ALA A 12 -8.28 9.17 -9.63
C ALA A 12 -7.64 10.10 -8.56
N ASP A 13 -6.33 10.01 -8.34
CA ASP A 13 -5.57 10.81 -7.36
C ASP A 13 -6.09 10.73 -5.92
N ARG A 14 -6.84 9.68 -5.58
CA ARG A 14 -7.34 9.41 -4.22
C ARG A 14 -6.43 8.52 -3.39
N ILE A 15 -5.40 7.94 -4.01
CA ILE A 15 -4.44 7.04 -3.36
C ILE A 15 -3.04 7.62 -3.50
N ARG A 16 -2.31 7.71 -2.39
CA ARG A 16 -0.89 8.09 -2.39
C ARG A 16 -0.06 6.90 -1.95
N ILE A 17 0.74 6.38 -2.89
CA ILE A 17 1.67 5.27 -2.63
C ILE A 17 3.02 5.83 -2.20
N LEU A 18 3.57 5.32 -1.10
CA LEU A 18 4.87 5.70 -0.57
C LEU A 18 5.69 4.43 -0.28
N ARG A 19 7.01 4.49 -0.51
CA ARG A 19 7.91 3.40 -0.08
C ARG A 19 8.57 3.77 1.24
N LYS A 20 8.43 2.93 2.26
CA LYS A 20 8.98 3.19 3.60
C LYS A 20 9.61 1.91 4.15
N ARG A 21 10.93 1.90 4.28
CA ARG A 21 11.71 0.72 4.72
C ARG A 21 11.42 0.30 6.15
N TRP A 22 11.26 1.29 7.02
CA TRP A 22 10.97 1.08 8.44
C TRP A 22 9.46 1.11 8.65
N LEU A 23 8.79 0.10 8.10
CA LEU A 23 7.37 -0.15 8.31
C LEU A 23 7.25 -1.31 9.29
N VAL A 24 6.88 -1.00 10.53
CA VAL A 24 6.76 -1.96 11.63
C VAL A 24 5.36 -1.87 12.19
N ASP A 25 4.84 -3.02 12.59
CA ASP A 25 3.57 -3.12 13.28
C ASP A 25 3.70 -2.48 14.67
N PRO A 26 2.90 -1.44 14.99
CA PRO A 26 2.94 -0.80 16.31
C PRO A 26 2.34 -1.68 17.41
N ASP A 27 1.47 -2.63 17.06
CA ASP A 27 0.70 -3.46 18.02
C ASP A 27 1.39 -4.80 18.30
N ALA A 28 2.40 -5.15 17.49
CA ALA A 28 3.19 -6.35 17.71
C ALA A 28 4.16 -6.17 18.89
N SER A 29 4.18 -7.15 19.81
CA SER A 29 5.11 -7.20 20.95
C SER A 29 6.59 -7.24 20.55
N SER A 30 6.87 -7.54 19.28
CA SER A 30 8.18 -7.47 18.65
C SER A 30 8.11 -6.59 17.41
N ARG A 31 9.24 -5.99 16.99
CA ARG A 31 9.33 -5.14 15.78
C ARG A 31 9.17 -5.99 14.50
N VAL A 32 7.97 -6.49 14.25
CA VAL A 32 7.62 -7.25 13.05
C VAL A 32 7.53 -6.28 11.88
N ALA A 33 8.35 -6.52 10.86
CA ALA A 33 8.32 -5.73 9.65
C ALA A 33 7.07 -6.07 8.83
N LEU A 34 6.28 -5.04 8.49
CA LEU A 34 5.11 -5.20 7.62
C LEU A 34 5.52 -5.15 6.15
N ARG A 35 4.78 -5.88 5.30
CA ARG A 35 4.98 -5.82 3.84
C ARG A 35 4.45 -4.52 3.24
N GLY A 36 3.30 -4.11 3.72
CA GLY A 36 2.58 -2.92 3.34
C GLY A 36 1.66 -2.49 4.47
N LEU A 37 1.12 -1.29 4.32
CA LEU A 37 0.13 -0.75 5.23
C LEU A 37 -0.73 0.23 4.45
N MET A 38 -2.01 -0.07 4.32
CA MET A 38 -3.02 0.92 4.01
C MET A 38 -3.40 1.64 5.30
N ASP A 39 -3.09 2.93 5.38
CA ASP A 39 -3.39 3.76 6.55
C ASP A 39 -4.62 4.64 6.25
N PRO A 40 -5.79 4.32 6.84
CA PRO A 40 -6.99 5.13 6.68
C PRO A 40 -7.02 6.35 7.61
N GLU A 41 -6.18 6.42 8.64
CA GLU A 41 -6.16 7.52 9.62
C GLU A 41 -5.28 8.69 9.17
N LEU A 42 -4.30 8.43 8.29
CA LEU A 42 -3.58 9.47 7.56
C LEU A 42 -4.42 10.17 6.49
N ARG A 43 -5.74 9.95 6.48
CA ARG A 43 -6.69 10.72 5.67
C ARG A 43 -6.51 12.21 5.95
N GLN A 44 -5.84 12.88 5.03
CA GLN A 44 -5.80 14.32 4.97
C GLN A 44 -7.20 14.88 4.66
N PRO A 45 -7.47 16.17 4.93
CA PRO A 45 -8.75 16.84 4.64
C PRO A 45 -9.25 16.71 3.19
N LYS A 46 -8.45 16.18 2.26
CA LYS A 46 -8.80 15.89 0.86
C LYS A 46 -9.30 14.46 0.60
N GLY A 47 -9.44 13.62 1.63
CA GLY A 47 -10.00 12.27 1.53
C GLY A 47 -9.08 11.22 0.87
N TRP A 48 -7.76 11.40 0.95
CA TRP A 48 -6.78 10.47 0.38
C TRP A 48 -6.51 9.26 1.28
N ALA A 49 -6.36 8.08 0.68
CA ALA A 49 -5.82 6.89 1.35
C ALA A 49 -4.31 6.79 1.09
N TYR A 50 -3.54 6.49 2.13
CA TYR A 50 -2.11 6.23 1.99
C TYR A 50 -1.85 4.73 1.93
N ILE A 51 -1.02 4.32 0.96
CA ILE A 51 -0.50 2.96 0.87
C ILE A 51 1.01 3.04 1.06
N PHE A 52 1.51 2.46 2.14
CA PHE A 52 2.93 2.27 2.37
C PHE A 52 3.33 0.89 1.86
N ILE A 53 4.45 0.82 1.14
CA ILE A 53 5.08 -0.43 0.71
C ILE A 53 6.46 -0.49 1.35
N ASN A 54 6.82 -1.62 1.95
CA ASN A 54 8.12 -1.79 2.58
C ASN A 54 9.18 -2.30 1.58
N PRO A 55 10.13 -1.49 1.11
CA PRO A 55 11.16 -1.91 0.16
C PRO A 55 12.29 -2.76 0.77
N ALA A 56 12.26 -3.07 2.08
CA ALA A 56 13.34 -3.80 2.74
C ALA A 56 13.52 -5.20 2.12
N LYS A 57 14.78 -5.59 1.86
CA LYS A 57 15.11 -6.87 1.21
C LYS A 57 14.66 -8.11 1.97
N GLN A 58 14.57 -8.01 3.29
CA GLN A 58 14.05 -9.06 4.16
C GLN A 58 12.54 -9.31 3.96
N VAL A 59 11.81 -8.30 3.46
CA VAL A 59 10.38 -8.36 3.16
C VAL A 59 10.16 -8.67 1.67
N HIS A 60 10.80 -7.90 0.79
CA HIS A 60 10.72 -8.05 -0.66
C HIS A 60 12.11 -8.32 -1.24
N LYS A 61 12.37 -9.57 -1.64
CA LYS A 61 13.66 -9.95 -2.26
C LYS A 61 13.88 -9.19 -3.57
N ARG A 62 12.81 -9.00 -4.34
CA ARG A 62 12.79 -8.33 -5.64
C ARG A 62 11.78 -7.19 -5.65
N ARG A 63 12.05 -6.18 -6.48
CA ARG A 63 11.13 -5.04 -6.66
C ARG A 63 9.79 -5.45 -7.27
N ASP A 64 9.75 -6.58 -7.99
CA ASP A 64 8.51 -7.13 -8.52
C ASP A 64 7.58 -7.64 -7.42
N ASP A 65 8.13 -8.07 -6.28
CA ASP A 65 7.35 -8.56 -5.14
C ASP A 65 6.54 -7.41 -4.50
N GLU A 66 7.01 -6.16 -4.62
CA GLU A 66 6.29 -4.96 -4.18
C GLU A 66 4.94 -4.79 -4.89
N VAL A 67 4.78 -5.35 -6.10
CA VAL A 67 3.50 -5.31 -6.83
C VAL A 67 2.44 -6.18 -6.16
N GLY A 68 2.85 -7.32 -5.59
CA GLY A 68 1.94 -8.19 -4.81
C GLY A 68 1.40 -7.45 -3.59
N THR A 69 2.29 -6.75 -2.87
CA THR A 69 1.88 -5.87 -1.77
C THR A 69 0.94 -4.76 -2.25
N LEU A 70 1.23 -4.09 -3.37
CA LEU A 70 0.31 -3.07 -3.89
C LEU A 70 -1.08 -3.65 -4.19
N ILE A 71 -1.14 -4.84 -4.79
CA ILE A 71 -2.40 -5.56 -5.06
C ILE A 71 -3.16 -5.84 -3.76
N HIS A 72 -2.45 -6.29 -2.73
CA HIS A 72 -3.00 -6.57 -1.40
C HIS A 72 -3.65 -5.32 -0.79
N GLU A 73 -2.91 -4.22 -0.73
CA GLU A 73 -3.41 -2.97 -0.14
C GLU A 73 -4.56 -2.36 -0.96
N LEU A 74 -4.51 -2.45 -2.30
CA LEU A 74 -5.62 -2.01 -3.16
C LEU A 74 -6.88 -2.86 -2.99
N ALA A 75 -6.73 -4.15 -2.69
CA ALA A 75 -7.86 -5.00 -2.38
C ALA A 75 -8.54 -4.59 -1.06
N HIS A 76 -7.78 -4.17 -0.03
CA HIS A 76 -8.36 -3.57 1.17
C HIS A 76 -9.12 -2.27 0.88
N VAL A 77 -8.59 -1.41 -0.01
CA VAL A 77 -9.27 -0.17 -0.40
C VAL A 77 -10.58 -0.46 -1.14
N LEU A 78 -10.56 -1.40 -2.09
CA LEU A 78 -11.73 -1.72 -2.91
C LEU A 78 -12.79 -2.52 -2.13
N LEU A 79 -12.36 -3.37 -1.19
CA LEU A 79 -13.22 -4.31 -0.48
C LEU A 79 -13.08 -4.18 1.04
N PRO A 80 -13.41 -3.02 1.65
CA PRO A 80 -13.07 -2.70 3.05
C PRO A 80 -13.74 -3.59 4.10
N LYS A 81 -14.80 -4.33 3.73
CA LYS A 81 -15.50 -5.28 4.60
C LYS A 81 -14.99 -6.72 4.48
N THR A 82 -13.97 -6.95 3.65
CA THR A 82 -13.42 -8.28 3.41
C THR A 82 -12.33 -8.61 4.43
N SER A 83 -12.40 -9.81 5.01
CA SER A 83 -11.41 -10.23 6.01
C SER A 83 -10.03 -10.44 5.40
N GLU A 84 -8.99 -10.27 6.23
CA GLU A 84 -7.58 -10.45 5.86
C GLU A 84 -7.32 -11.76 5.10
N ARG A 85 -7.83 -12.89 5.61
CA ARG A 85 -7.69 -14.20 4.95
C ARG A 85 -8.23 -14.21 3.51
N LYS A 86 -9.33 -13.51 3.25
CA LYS A 86 -9.91 -13.42 1.91
C LYS A 86 -9.09 -12.47 1.03
N ILE A 87 -8.57 -11.37 1.58
CA ILE A 87 -7.67 -10.47 0.87
C ILE A 87 -6.40 -11.19 0.43
N LEU A 88 -5.77 -11.98 1.31
CA LEU A 88 -4.62 -12.82 0.98
C LEU A 88 -4.92 -13.79 -0.16
N ARG A 89 -6.11 -14.38 -0.18
CA ARG A 89 -6.53 -15.27 -1.28
C ARG A 89 -6.71 -14.49 -2.59
N ILE A 90 -7.26 -13.28 -2.54
CA ILE A 90 -7.39 -12.41 -3.70
C ILE A 90 -5.99 -12.01 -4.21
N GLU A 91 -5.08 -11.61 -3.33
CA GLU A 91 -3.69 -11.29 -3.67
C GLU A 91 -3.02 -12.45 -4.41
N ASP A 92 -3.12 -13.68 -3.89
CA ASP A 92 -2.52 -14.87 -4.51
C ASP A 92 -3.08 -15.13 -5.92
N ILE A 93 -4.42 -15.09 -6.07
CA ILE A 93 -5.09 -15.29 -7.36
C ILE A 93 -4.66 -14.20 -8.35
N LEU A 94 -4.70 -12.93 -7.95
CA LEU A 94 -4.39 -11.80 -8.85
C LEU A 94 -2.92 -11.77 -9.22
N THR A 95 -2.01 -12.07 -8.29
CA THR A 95 -0.56 -12.14 -8.57
C THR A 95 -0.24 -13.20 -9.62
N LYS A 96 -0.96 -14.33 -9.62
CA LYS A 96 -0.80 -15.41 -10.61
C LYS A 96 -1.49 -15.14 -11.94
N THR A 97 -2.62 -14.43 -11.93
CA THR A 97 -3.46 -14.22 -13.12
C THR A 97 -3.16 -12.92 -13.86
N PHE A 98 -2.60 -11.91 -13.19
CA PHE A 98 -2.20 -10.67 -13.87
C PHE A 98 -1.03 -10.92 -14.81
N THR A 99 -1.19 -10.43 -16.04
CA THR A 99 -0.15 -10.56 -17.07
C THR A 99 1.09 -9.76 -16.68
N ARG A 100 2.21 -10.04 -17.38
CA ARG A 100 3.44 -9.27 -17.21
C ARG A 100 3.23 -7.78 -17.50
N GLU A 101 2.43 -7.43 -18.53
CA GLU A 101 2.13 -6.01 -18.80
C GLU A 101 1.30 -5.38 -17.69
N GLN A 102 0.28 -6.07 -17.18
CA GLN A 102 -0.57 -5.56 -16.10
C GLN A 102 0.23 -5.27 -14.84
N ARG A 103 1.11 -6.20 -14.45
CA ARG A 103 2.05 -6.00 -13.34
C ARG A 103 3.01 -4.84 -13.61
N ALA A 104 3.52 -4.71 -14.83
CA ALA A 104 4.39 -3.60 -15.20
C ALA A 104 3.67 -2.24 -15.08
N ILE A 105 2.39 -2.16 -15.46
CA ILE A 105 1.56 -0.97 -15.29
C ILE A 105 1.40 -0.62 -13.81
N LEU A 106 1.01 -1.58 -12.96
CA LEU A 106 0.87 -1.34 -11.51
C LEU A 106 2.19 -0.89 -10.88
N LYS A 107 3.30 -1.49 -11.29
CA LYS A 107 4.64 -1.13 -10.82
C LYS A 107 5.02 0.31 -11.11
N GLN A 108 4.48 0.94 -12.16
CA GLN A 108 4.75 2.36 -12.47
C GLN A 108 4.19 3.31 -11.41
N PHE A 109 3.15 2.90 -10.68
CA PHE A 109 2.58 3.69 -9.58
C PHE A 109 3.39 3.60 -8.29
N ILE A 110 4.30 2.62 -8.18
CA ILE A 110 5.18 2.44 -7.02
C ILE A 110 6.40 3.37 -7.17
N PRO A 111 6.59 4.38 -6.28
CA PRO A 111 7.71 5.31 -6.38
C PRO A 111 9.08 4.61 -6.42
N ARG A 112 10.10 5.25 -6.99
CA ARG A 112 11.47 4.69 -6.95
C ARG A 112 12.21 5.04 -5.66
N HIS A 113 11.83 6.13 -5.02
CA HIS A 113 12.49 6.65 -3.83
C HIS A 113 11.74 6.27 -2.55
N GLU A 114 12.47 6.19 -1.45
CA GLU A 114 11.93 5.88 -0.14
C GLU A 114 11.68 7.18 0.64
N VAL A 115 10.58 7.24 1.38
CA VAL A 115 10.32 8.30 2.35
C VAL A 115 10.91 7.91 3.71
N LYS A 116 11.59 8.87 4.34
CA LYS A 116 12.16 8.67 5.68
C LYS A 116 11.10 8.82 6.78
N ARG A 117 10.21 9.81 6.64
CA ARG A 117 9.21 10.18 7.64
C ARG A 117 7.81 9.87 7.15
N TYR A 118 6.90 9.56 8.08
CA TYR A 118 5.48 9.52 7.77
C TYR A 118 5.01 10.93 7.37
N PRO A 119 4.10 11.05 6.39
CA PRO A 119 3.38 12.29 6.16
C PRO A 119 2.71 12.69 7.48
N ARG A 120 2.91 13.93 7.94
CA ARG A 120 2.21 14.40 9.14
C ARG A 120 0.74 14.59 8.82
N SER A 121 -0.15 14.08 9.67
CA SER A 121 -1.55 14.51 9.65
C SER A 121 -1.62 15.99 10.01
N PRO A 122 -2.39 16.84 9.31
CA PRO A 122 -2.49 18.27 9.61
C PRO A 122 -2.90 18.54 11.06
N ALA A 123 -3.68 17.63 11.67
CA ALA A 123 -4.14 17.73 13.06
C ALA A 123 -2.99 17.79 14.09
N SER A 124 -1.83 17.20 13.79
CA SER A 124 -0.65 17.26 14.67
C SER A 124 0.00 18.65 14.72
N THR A 125 -0.31 19.55 13.79
CA THR A 125 0.30 20.89 13.73
C THR A 125 -0.47 21.91 14.59
N ALA A 126 -1.69 21.59 15.01
CA ALA A 126 -2.57 22.48 15.79
C ALA A 126 -2.32 22.44 17.31
N LEU A 127 -1.48 21.54 17.82
CA LEU A 127 -1.19 21.37 19.25
C LEU A 127 0.18 21.95 19.69
N THR A 128 0.83 22.76 18.84
CA THR A 128 2.15 23.36 19.13
C THR A 128 2.20 24.87 18.89
N ARG A 129 1.07 25.57 19.06
CA ARG A 129 1.03 27.03 19.13
C ARG A 129 0.38 27.48 20.40
#